data_AF-A0A2K6V1P8-F1
#
_entry.id   AF-A0A2K6V1P8-F1
#
_cell.length_a   1.000
_cell.length_b   1.000
_cell.length_c   1.000
_cell.angle_alpha   90.00
_cell.angle_beta   90.00
_cell.angle_gamma   90.00
#
_symmetry.space_group_name_H-M   'P 1'
#
loop_
_entity.id
_entity.type
_entity.pdbx_description
1 polymer ?
#
loop_
_entity_poly.entity_id
_entity_poly.type
_entity_poly.pdbx_seq_one_letter_code
_entity_poly.pdbx_strand_id
1 'polypeptide(L)'
;MATTKRVLYVGGLAEEVDDKVLHAAFIPFGDITDIQIPLDYETVWSDDDWLKKFSGKTLEENKEEEGSEPPKAETQEGEPAAKKARSNPQVYMDIKIGNKPAGRIQMLLRSDVVPMTAENFRCLCTHEKGFGFKGSSFHRIIPQFMCQGGDFTNHNGTGGKSIYGKKFDDENFILKHTGPGLLSMANSGPNTNGSQFFLTCDKTDWLDGKHVVFGEITEGLDVLRQIEAQGSKDGKPKQKVIIADCGEYV
;
A
#
# COMPACT_ATOMS: atom_id res chain seq x y z
N MET A 1 0.74 -43.20 -0.01
CA MET A 1 -0.68 -42.87 -0.29
C MET A 1 -0.69 -41.76 -1.33
N ALA A 2 -1.52 -41.85 -2.37
CA ALA A 2 -1.60 -40.80 -3.39
C ALA A 2 -2.41 -39.62 -2.87
N THR A 3 -1.84 -38.42 -2.88
CA THR A 3 -2.55 -37.17 -2.54
C THR A 3 -3.53 -36.83 -3.65
N THR A 4 -4.82 -37.13 -3.44
CA THR A 4 -5.89 -36.74 -4.35
C THR A 4 -6.01 -35.20 -4.36
N LYS A 5 -5.49 -34.53 -5.38
CA LYS A 5 -5.75 -33.11 -5.61
C LYS A 5 -7.22 -32.94 -5.98
N ARG A 6 -7.99 -32.24 -5.13
CA ARG A 6 -9.44 -32.01 -5.28
C ARG A 6 -9.80 -30.55 -5.55
N VAL A 7 -8.81 -29.67 -5.69
CA VAL A 7 -8.99 -28.24 -5.96
C VAL A 7 -8.54 -27.95 -7.39
N LEU A 8 -9.39 -27.27 -8.15
CA LEU A 8 -9.11 -26.78 -9.49
C LEU A 8 -9.17 -25.24 -9.45
N TYR A 9 -8.16 -24.57 -10.00
CA TYR A 9 -8.18 -23.12 -10.19
C TYR A 9 -8.68 -22.82 -11.60
N VAL A 10 -9.74 -22.02 -11.68
CA VAL A 10 -10.36 -21.57 -12.94
C VAL A 10 -10.23 -20.06 -13.02
N GLY A 11 -9.75 -19.55 -14.15
CA GLY A 11 -9.62 -18.11 -14.43
C GLY A 11 -10.19 -17.77 -15.80
N GLY A 12 -10.38 -16.47 -16.06
CA GLY A 12 -11.04 -16.01 -17.29
C GLY A 12 -12.57 -16.13 -17.27
N LEU A 13 -13.17 -16.14 -16.08
CA LEU A 13 -14.62 -15.93 -15.92
C LEU A 13 -14.95 -14.46 -16.24
N ALA A 14 -16.15 -14.21 -16.78
CA ALA A 14 -16.67 -12.85 -16.94
C ALA A 14 -17.13 -12.27 -15.59
N GLU A 15 -17.13 -10.95 -15.43
CA GLU A 15 -17.51 -10.26 -14.18
C GLU A 15 -18.95 -10.56 -13.73
N GLU A 16 -19.83 -10.93 -14.67
CA GLU A 16 -21.23 -11.30 -14.42
C GLU A 16 -21.42 -12.71 -13.81
N VAL A 17 -20.35 -13.49 -13.64
CA VAL A 17 -20.42 -14.89 -13.19
C VAL A 17 -20.46 -14.98 -11.66
N ASP A 18 -21.66 -15.17 -11.11
CA ASP A 18 -21.87 -15.46 -9.69
C ASP A 18 -21.90 -16.98 -9.38
N ASP A 19 -21.98 -17.31 -8.09
CA ASP A 19 -22.06 -18.69 -7.59
C ASP A 19 -23.27 -19.46 -8.18
N LYS A 20 -24.40 -18.79 -8.40
CA LYS A 20 -25.62 -19.41 -8.94
C LYS A 20 -25.47 -19.71 -10.44
N VAL A 21 -24.83 -18.81 -11.19
CA VAL A 21 -24.50 -19.00 -12.61
C VAL A 21 -23.56 -20.19 -12.77
N LEU A 22 -22.50 -20.27 -11.96
CA LEU A 22 -21.62 -21.44 -11.93
C LEU A 22 -22.39 -22.71 -11.55
N HIS A 23 -23.18 -22.68 -10.48
CA HIS A 23 -23.91 -23.86 -10.03
C HIS A 23 -24.93 -24.35 -11.06
N ALA A 24 -25.63 -23.44 -11.76
CA ALA A 24 -26.56 -23.79 -12.84
C ALA A 24 -25.84 -24.29 -14.10
N ALA A 25 -24.66 -23.75 -14.43
CA ALA A 25 -23.87 -24.16 -15.59
C ALA A 25 -23.22 -25.55 -15.40
N PHE A 26 -22.79 -25.88 -14.18
CA PHE A 26 -22.03 -27.10 -13.90
C PHE A 26 -22.86 -28.29 -13.38
N ILE A 27 -24.07 -28.07 -12.84
CA ILE A 27 -24.95 -29.17 -12.39
C ILE A 27 -25.27 -30.26 -13.46
N PRO A 28 -25.33 -29.99 -14.79
CA PRO A 28 -25.52 -31.04 -15.79
C PRO A 28 -24.32 -32.01 -15.91
N PHE A 29 -23.16 -31.64 -15.38
CA PHE A 29 -21.92 -32.42 -15.45
C PHE A 29 -21.62 -33.21 -14.16
N GLY A 30 -22.39 -32.97 -13.09
CA GLY A 30 -22.29 -33.68 -11.82
C GLY A 30 -22.58 -32.80 -10.60
N ASP A 31 -22.67 -33.42 -9.43
CA ASP A 31 -22.86 -32.72 -8.17
C ASP A 31 -21.64 -31.86 -7.83
N ILE A 32 -21.88 -30.60 -7.47
CA ILE A 32 -20.84 -29.64 -7.10
C ILE A 32 -20.71 -29.64 -5.57
N THR A 33 -19.50 -29.85 -5.06
CA THR A 33 -19.27 -29.99 -3.61
C THR A 33 -19.02 -28.68 -2.88
N ASP A 34 -18.36 -27.73 -3.55
CA ASP A 34 -18.00 -26.41 -3.02
C ASP A 34 -17.63 -25.48 -4.19
N ILE A 35 -17.97 -24.20 -4.09
CA ILE A 35 -17.56 -23.13 -5.01
C ILE A 35 -17.05 -21.99 -4.16
N GLN A 36 -15.83 -21.52 -4.45
CA GLN A 36 -15.23 -20.38 -3.75
C GLN A 36 -14.87 -19.30 -4.77
N ILE A 37 -15.79 -18.35 -4.96
CA ILE A 37 -15.49 -17.10 -5.65
C ILE A 37 -14.94 -16.13 -4.58
N PRO A 38 -13.71 -15.62 -4.71
CA PRO A 38 -13.22 -14.56 -3.83
C PRO A 38 -14.09 -13.31 -4.04
N LEU A 39 -14.67 -12.79 -2.95
CA LEU A 39 -15.44 -11.56 -2.98
C LEU A 39 -14.50 -10.36 -3.15
N ASP A 40 -14.57 -9.72 -4.32
CA ASP A 40 -14.03 -8.38 -4.52
C ASP A 40 -14.89 -7.38 -3.73
N TYR A 41 -14.40 -6.97 -2.56
CA TYR A 41 -15.11 -6.03 -1.70
C TYR A 41 -15.27 -4.68 -2.39
N GLU A 42 -16.52 -4.29 -2.64
CA GLU A 42 -16.84 -2.99 -3.25
C GLU A 42 -16.21 -1.83 -2.47
N THR A 43 -15.64 -0.88 -3.23
CA THR A 43 -15.06 0.35 -2.66
C THR A 43 -16.17 1.32 -2.25
N VAL A 44 -16.57 1.24 -0.97
CA VAL A 44 -17.48 2.18 -0.25
C VAL A 44 -16.94 3.63 -0.22
N TRP A 45 -15.76 3.88 -0.78
CA TRP A 45 -15.00 5.13 -0.72
C TRP A 45 -15.05 5.94 -2.01
N SER A 46 -16.13 5.80 -2.77
CA SER A 46 -16.26 6.41 -4.11
C SER A 46 -16.84 7.83 -4.11
N ASP A 47 -17.28 8.34 -2.95
CA ASP A 47 -17.96 9.63 -2.83
C ASP A 47 -17.11 10.63 -2.02
N ASP A 48 -16.91 11.83 -2.59
CA ASP A 48 -16.16 12.95 -2.00
C ASP A 48 -16.68 13.42 -0.61
N ASP A 49 -17.87 12.97 -0.22
CA ASP A 49 -18.50 13.35 1.05
C ASP A 49 -17.81 12.75 2.28
N TRP A 50 -17.12 11.61 2.19
CA TRP A 50 -16.35 11.12 3.35
C TRP A 50 -15.16 12.02 3.67
N LEU A 51 -14.48 12.53 2.62
CA LEU A 51 -13.36 13.46 2.76
C LEU A 51 -13.81 14.74 3.49
N LYS A 52 -14.98 15.28 3.14
CA LYS A 52 -15.59 16.43 3.84
C LYS A 52 -15.94 16.10 5.29
N LYS A 53 -16.51 14.91 5.54
CA LYS A 53 -17.08 14.51 6.84
C LYS A 53 -16.03 14.27 7.94
N PHE A 54 -14.79 13.95 7.57
CA PHE A 54 -13.72 13.65 8.53
C PHE A 54 -12.47 14.56 8.44
N SER A 55 -12.31 15.38 7.39
CA SER A 55 -11.27 16.42 7.34
C SER A 55 -11.50 17.55 8.37
N GLY A 56 -12.75 17.77 8.80
CA GLY A 56 -13.18 18.93 9.59
C GLY A 56 -13.04 18.87 11.12
N LYS A 57 -12.13 18.05 11.70
CA LYS A 57 -11.97 17.96 13.17
C LYS A 57 -10.57 18.28 13.72
N THR A 58 -9.97 19.38 13.23
CA THR A 58 -9.16 20.26 14.09
C THR A 58 -9.03 21.65 13.45
N LEU A 59 -9.96 22.54 13.79
CA LEU A 59 -9.88 24.01 13.83
C LEU A 59 -11.32 24.54 13.76
N GLU A 60 -11.78 25.24 14.79
CA GLU A 60 -12.56 26.48 14.67
C GLU A 60 -12.91 27.06 16.05
N GLU A 61 -12.37 28.24 16.33
CA GLU A 61 -13.05 29.27 17.11
C GLU A 61 -13.17 30.50 16.20
N ASN A 62 -14.35 30.75 15.61
CA ASN A 62 -15.10 32.02 15.71
C ASN A 62 -16.12 32.25 14.55
N LYS A 63 -17.40 32.34 14.97
CA LYS A 63 -18.46 33.27 14.53
C LYS A 63 -19.29 33.05 13.24
N GLU A 64 -20.55 32.65 13.50
CA GLU A 64 -21.82 33.38 13.24
C GLU A 64 -22.16 33.80 11.78
N GLU A 65 -23.14 33.10 11.15
CA GLU A 65 -24.52 33.57 10.79
C GLU A 65 -24.60 34.37 9.46
N GLU A 66 -25.55 34.23 8.51
CA GLU A 66 -26.78 33.44 8.26
C GLU A 66 -26.66 32.65 6.90
N GLY A 67 -27.62 31.92 6.28
CA GLY A 67 -28.99 31.46 6.60
C GLY A 67 -29.83 31.04 5.35
N SER A 68 -31.01 30.45 5.57
CA SER A 68 -32.08 30.05 4.61
C SER A 68 -31.88 28.83 3.67
N GLU A 69 -33.00 28.15 3.35
CA GLU A 69 -33.10 26.78 2.81
C GLU A 69 -33.96 26.70 1.49
N PRO A 70 -34.22 25.54 0.84
CA PRO A 70 -33.98 25.36 -0.61
C PRO A 70 -35.25 25.27 -1.47
N PRO A 71 -35.12 24.93 -2.78
CA PRO A 71 -35.93 23.80 -3.26
C PRO A 71 -35.35 22.91 -4.39
N LYS A 72 -35.71 21.61 -4.26
CA LYS A 72 -36.06 20.61 -5.29
C LYS A 72 -34.97 19.93 -6.14
N ALA A 73 -35.14 18.61 -6.21
CA ALA A 73 -34.40 17.66 -7.03
C ALA A 73 -35.15 17.31 -8.33
N GLU A 74 -34.39 16.93 -9.36
CA GLU A 74 -34.82 15.99 -10.39
C GLU A 74 -33.75 14.93 -10.54
N THR A 75 -34.08 13.67 -10.27
CA THR A 75 -33.17 12.54 -10.36
C THR A 75 -33.26 11.94 -11.77
N GLN A 76 -32.14 11.87 -12.48
CA GLN A 76 -32.02 11.02 -13.67
C GLN A 76 -31.11 9.84 -13.33
N GLU A 77 -31.69 8.64 -13.33
CA GLU A 77 -30.98 7.39 -13.10
C GLU A 77 -30.12 7.06 -14.33
N GLY A 78 -28.84 7.38 -14.25
CA GLY A 78 -27.82 6.87 -15.17
C GLY A 78 -27.27 5.54 -14.67
N GLU A 79 -27.05 4.60 -15.59
CA GLU A 79 -26.43 3.30 -15.31
C GLU A 79 -25.09 3.48 -14.55
N PRO A 80 -24.77 2.62 -13.56
CA PRO A 80 -23.47 2.67 -12.89
C PRO A 80 -22.39 2.29 -13.89
N ALA A 81 -21.69 3.29 -14.44
CA ALA A 81 -20.56 3.07 -15.33
C ALA A 81 -19.52 2.19 -14.64
N ALA A 82 -19.22 1.03 -15.25
CA ALA A 82 -18.23 0.09 -14.74
C ALA A 82 -16.92 0.82 -14.40
N LYS A 83 -16.59 0.87 -13.10
CA LYS A 83 -15.42 1.59 -12.61
C LYS A 83 -14.18 0.91 -13.21
N LYS A 84 -13.45 1.63 -14.07
CA LYS A 84 -12.13 1.17 -14.54
C LYS A 84 -11.30 0.77 -13.34
N ALA A 85 -10.94 -0.51 -13.24
CA ALA A 85 -10.03 -1.00 -12.23
C ALA A 85 -8.76 -0.13 -12.26
N ARG A 86 -8.43 0.52 -11.12
CA ARG A 86 -7.21 1.32 -11.04
C ARG A 86 -6.03 0.35 -11.17
N SER A 87 -5.21 0.54 -12.20
CA SER A 87 -3.98 -0.21 -12.35
C SER A 87 -3.05 0.09 -11.17
N ASN A 88 -2.48 -0.94 -10.58
CA ASN A 88 -1.54 -0.78 -9.49
C ASN A 88 -0.32 0.08 -9.89
N PRO A 89 -0.06 1.21 -9.21
CA PRO A 89 1.05 2.09 -9.55
C PRO A 89 2.39 1.37 -9.45
N GLN A 90 3.32 1.72 -10.35
CA GLN A 90 4.71 1.28 -10.28
C GLN A 90 5.61 2.48 -9.98
N VAL A 91 6.39 2.38 -8.91
CA VAL A 91 7.28 3.45 -8.44
C VAL A 91 8.72 2.96 -8.35
N TYR A 92 9.67 3.89 -8.36
CA TYR A 92 11.09 3.57 -8.26
C TYR A 92 11.82 4.41 -7.21
N MET A 93 12.94 3.86 -6.75
CA MET A 93 13.95 4.56 -5.95
C MET A 93 15.34 4.27 -6.50
N ASP A 94 16.08 5.32 -6.86
CA ASP A 94 17.50 5.24 -7.20
C ASP A 94 18.33 5.34 -5.92
N ILE A 95 19.14 4.32 -5.66
CA ILE A 95 19.83 4.13 -4.38
C ILE A 95 21.31 4.54 -4.51
N LYS A 96 21.80 5.27 -3.50
CA LYS A 96 23.22 5.58 -3.32
C LYS A 96 23.72 5.05 -1.99
N ILE A 97 24.80 4.26 -2.01
CA ILE A 97 25.47 3.73 -0.82
C ILE A 97 26.80 4.47 -0.65
N GLY A 98 26.92 5.21 0.46
CA GLY A 98 27.98 6.20 0.66
C GLY A 98 27.93 7.26 -0.45
N ASN A 99 28.98 7.26 -1.30
CA ASN A 99 29.09 8.16 -2.45
C ASN A 99 28.93 7.44 -3.81
N LYS A 100 28.56 6.15 -3.82
CA LYS A 100 28.43 5.35 -5.05
C LYS A 100 26.96 5.05 -5.36
N PRO A 101 26.47 5.25 -6.60
CA PRO A 101 25.21 4.67 -7.04
C PRO A 101 25.24 3.14 -6.87
N ALA A 102 24.17 2.56 -6.33
CA ALA A 102 24.04 1.12 -6.09
C ALA A 102 23.07 0.44 -7.09
N GLY A 103 22.16 1.22 -7.68
CA GLY A 103 21.17 0.76 -8.65
C GLY A 103 19.79 1.34 -8.36
N ARG A 104 18.78 0.83 -9.06
CA ARG A 104 17.36 1.19 -8.91
C ARG A 104 16.58 0.03 -8.30
N ILE A 105 15.64 0.34 -7.42
CA ILE A 105 14.59 -0.58 -6.97
C ILE A 105 13.29 -0.15 -7.64
N GLN A 106 12.59 -1.07 -8.30
CA GLN A 106 11.23 -0.88 -8.82
C GLN A 106 10.24 -1.62 -7.93
N MET A 107 9.07 -1.01 -7.69
CA MET A 107 8.08 -1.49 -6.71
C MET A 107 6.67 -1.33 -7.26
N LEU A 108 5.87 -2.39 -7.15
CA LEU A 108 4.43 -2.38 -7.43
C LEU A 108 3.68 -2.05 -6.13
N LEU A 109 2.77 -1.08 -6.18
CA LEU A 109 1.94 -0.68 -5.05
C LEU A 109 0.53 -1.31 -5.18
N ARG A 110 0.08 -2.01 -4.14
CA ARG A 110 -1.20 -2.74 -4.11
C ARG A 110 -2.38 -1.81 -3.82
N SER A 111 -2.61 -0.86 -4.72
CA SER A 111 -3.75 0.06 -4.67
C SER A 111 -5.12 -0.63 -4.79
N ASP A 112 -5.14 -1.86 -5.30
CA ASP A 112 -6.28 -2.78 -5.32
C ASP A 112 -6.67 -3.28 -3.92
N VAL A 113 -5.75 -3.32 -2.96
CA VAL A 113 -6.01 -3.82 -1.58
C VAL A 113 -5.92 -2.72 -0.52
N VAL A 114 -5.00 -1.76 -0.70
CA VAL A 114 -4.72 -0.68 0.25
C VAL A 114 -4.52 0.66 -0.50
N PRO A 115 -5.58 1.18 -1.16
CA PRO A 115 -5.51 2.39 -1.98
C PRO A 115 -4.98 3.63 -1.25
N MET A 116 -5.32 3.86 0.03
CA MET A 116 -4.81 5.03 0.77
C MET A 116 -3.32 4.89 1.08
N THR A 117 -2.89 3.71 1.50
CA THR A 117 -1.48 3.42 1.81
C THR A 117 -0.60 3.50 0.56
N ALA A 118 -1.09 2.94 -0.55
CA ALA A 118 -0.45 3.01 -1.86
C ALA A 118 -0.36 4.45 -2.38
N GLU A 119 -1.44 5.23 -2.35
CA GLU A 119 -1.47 6.62 -2.83
C GLU A 119 -0.56 7.54 -2.02
N ASN A 120 -0.51 7.36 -0.69
CA ASN A 120 0.45 8.05 0.17
C ASN A 120 1.89 7.77 -0.26
N PHE A 121 2.25 6.50 -0.47
CA PHE A 121 3.62 6.13 -0.88
C PHE A 121 3.95 6.63 -2.29
N ARG A 122 2.99 6.56 -3.23
CA ARG A 122 3.11 7.08 -4.60
C ARG A 122 3.41 8.58 -4.61
N CYS A 123 2.59 9.39 -3.92
CA CYS A 123 2.82 10.83 -3.78
C CYS A 123 4.17 11.19 -3.14
N LEU A 124 4.63 10.39 -2.17
CA LEU A 124 5.92 10.59 -1.52
C LEU A 124 7.10 10.19 -2.44
N CYS A 125 6.89 9.30 -3.42
CA CYS A 125 7.85 9.04 -4.49
C CYS A 125 7.86 10.17 -5.53
N THR A 126 6.69 10.62 -6.01
CA THR A 126 6.58 11.67 -7.06
C THR A 126 6.91 13.07 -6.56
N HIS A 127 6.86 13.31 -5.24
CA HIS A 127 7.06 14.62 -4.60
C HIS A 127 5.98 15.67 -4.96
N GLU A 128 4.86 15.24 -5.56
CA GLU A 128 3.81 16.12 -6.10
C GLU A 128 3.10 16.99 -5.05
N LYS A 129 3.16 16.59 -3.77
CA LYS A 129 2.61 17.38 -2.63
C LYS A 129 3.65 18.34 -2.02
N GLY A 130 4.80 18.54 -2.69
CA GLY A 130 5.87 19.45 -2.25
C GLY A 130 6.77 18.88 -1.14
N PHE A 131 6.70 17.57 -0.87
CA PHE A 131 7.59 16.82 0.01
C PHE A 131 7.58 15.33 -0.37
N GLY A 132 8.59 14.57 0.03
CA GLY A 132 8.73 13.17 -0.39
C GLY A 132 10.06 12.54 0.00
N PHE A 133 10.34 11.35 -0.54
CA PHE A 133 11.47 10.50 -0.16
C PHE A 133 12.82 10.92 -0.74
N LYS A 134 12.85 11.71 -1.81
CA LYS A 134 14.09 12.18 -2.46
C LYS A 134 15.03 12.86 -1.45
N GLY A 135 16.26 12.35 -1.36
CA GLY A 135 17.30 12.79 -0.43
C GLY A 135 17.24 12.17 0.98
N SER A 136 16.15 11.47 1.34
CA SER A 136 16.03 10.78 2.63
C SER A 136 16.86 9.47 2.67
N SER A 137 16.96 8.87 3.85
CA SER A 137 17.84 7.71 4.11
C SER A 137 17.12 6.49 4.65
N PHE A 138 17.64 5.31 4.29
CA PHE A 138 17.42 4.10 5.08
C PHE A 138 18.24 4.24 6.37
N HIS A 139 17.57 4.66 7.44
CA HIS A 139 18.19 5.05 8.71
C HIS A 139 18.35 3.86 9.67
N ARG A 140 17.62 2.76 9.44
CA ARG A 140 17.69 1.54 10.24
C ARG A 140 17.68 0.29 9.35
N ILE A 141 18.77 -0.48 9.35
CA ILE A 141 18.97 -1.65 8.49
C ILE A 141 19.45 -2.82 9.36
N ILE A 142 18.63 -3.87 9.47
CA ILE A 142 18.96 -5.09 10.22
C ILE A 142 19.01 -6.26 9.21
N PRO A 143 20.19 -6.87 8.99
CA PRO A 143 20.33 -8.03 8.10
C PRO A 143 19.42 -9.18 8.54
N GLN A 144 18.88 -9.92 7.57
CA GLN A 144 17.94 -11.03 7.77
C GLN A 144 16.64 -10.60 8.47
N PHE A 145 16.32 -9.30 8.40
CA PHE A 145 15.05 -8.76 8.90
C PHE A 145 14.47 -7.74 7.91
N MET A 146 14.96 -6.49 7.92
CA MET A 146 14.41 -5.43 7.05
C MET A 146 15.34 -4.21 6.88
N CYS A 147 15.01 -3.40 5.88
CA CYS A 147 15.62 -2.09 5.62
C CYS A 147 14.54 -1.00 5.77
N GLN A 148 14.61 -0.21 6.84
CA GLN A 148 13.65 0.86 7.18
C GLN A 148 14.14 2.25 6.74
N GLY A 149 13.24 3.01 6.11
CA GLY A 149 13.48 4.35 5.58
C GLY A 149 12.26 5.26 5.72
N GLY A 150 12.19 6.31 4.89
CA GLY A 150 11.02 7.19 4.80
C GLY A 150 10.91 8.32 5.83
N ASP A 151 11.87 8.45 6.76
CA ASP A 151 12.00 9.65 7.60
C ASP A 151 12.75 10.75 6.81
N PHE A 152 11.96 11.59 6.14
CA PHE A 152 12.45 12.76 5.40
C PHE A 152 12.44 14.06 6.21
N THR A 153 12.02 14.07 7.48
CA THR A 153 11.97 15.31 8.29
C THR A 153 13.05 15.36 9.37
N ASN A 154 13.29 14.25 10.08
CA ASN A 154 14.22 14.17 11.20
C ASN A 154 15.42 13.26 10.88
N HIS A 155 15.31 12.42 9.85
CA HIS A 155 16.33 11.50 9.35
C HIS A 155 16.91 10.53 10.39
N ASN A 156 16.13 10.20 11.42
CA ASN A 156 16.59 9.40 12.58
C ASN A 156 15.57 8.35 13.06
N GLY A 157 14.42 8.23 12.38
CA GLY A 157 13.33 7.30 12.72
C GLY A 157 12.25 7.90 13.62
N THR A 158 12.35 9.18 14.00
CA THR A 158 11.33 9.88 14.80
C THR A 158 10.40 10.77 13.97
N GLY A 159 10.76 11.03 12.71
CA GLY A 159 10.06 11.96 11.83
C GLY A 159 9.18 11.29 10.78
N GLY A 160 8.86 12.06 9.73
CA GLY A 160 7.95 11.68 8.66
C GLY A 160 6.52 12.20 8.85
N LYS A 161 5.78 12.27 7.74
CA LYS A 161 4.35 12.64 7.69
C LYS A 161 3.72 12.06 6.42
N SER A 162 2.45 11.70 6.46
CA SER A 162 1.71 11.27 5.27
C SER A 162 1.23 12.47 4.45
N ILE A 163 0.65 12.20 3.27
CA ILE A 163 -0.10 13.22 2.52
C ILE A 163 -1.41 13.64 3.20
N TYR A 164 -1.90 12.83 4.16
CA TYR A 164 -3.14 13.06 4.90
C TYR A 164 -2.94 13.82 6.23
N GLY A 165 -1.68 14.04 6.65
CA GLY A 165 -1.36 14.71 7.91
C GLY A 165 -0.13 14.10 8.58
N LYS A 166 -0.04 14.18 9.92
CA LYS A 166 1.08 13.56 10.66
C LYS A 166 1.01 12.03 10.62
N LYS A 167 -0.20 11.49 10.75
CA LYS A 167 -0.48 10.05 10.85
C LYS A 167 -1.80 9.71 10.14
N PHE A 168 -1.97 8.45 9.74
CA PHE A 168 -3.23 7.86 9.25
C PHE A 168 -3.41 6.43 9.77
N ASP A 169 -4.62 5.90 9.62
CA ASP A 169 -5.06 4.63 10.19
C ASP A 169 -4.42 3.40 9.51
N ASP A 170 -4.53 2.22 10.14
CA ASP A 170 -4.19 0.94 9.51
C ASP A 170 -5.33 0.50 8.59
N GLU A 171 -5.12 0.63 7.27
CA GLU A 171 -6.17 0.46 6.26
C GLU A 171 -6.76 -0.97 6.22
N ASN A 172 -5.90 -1.99 6.19
CA ASN A 172 -6.23 -3.38 6.53
C ASN A 172 -4.93 -4.20 6.70
N PHE A 173 -5.08 -5.47 7.09
CA PHE A 173 -3.99 -6.44 7.20
C PHE A 173 -4.21 -7.68 6.33
N ILE A 174 -4.79 -7.52 5.14
CA ILE A 174 -5.05 -8.64 4.21
C ILE A 174 -3.72 -9.22 3.71
N LEU A 175 -2.83 -8.36 3.21
CA LEU A 175 -1.49 -8.71 2.77
C LEU A 175 -0.59 -9.07 3.97
N LYS A 176 0.30 -10.04 3.78
CA LYS A 176 1.11 -10.68 4.85
C LYS A 176 2.60 -10.61 4.52
N HIS A 177 3.46 -10.67 5.54
CA HIS A 177 4.91 -10.63 5.41
C HIS A 177 5.49 -12.00 5.00
N THR A 178 5.06 -12.50 3.84
CA THR A 178 5.32 -13.88 3.36
C THR A 178 6.77 -14.17 2.97
N GLY A 179 7.58 -13.13 2.70
CA GLY A 179 8.97 -13.28 2.26
C GLY A 179 9.70 -11.96 2.06
N PRO A 180 10.91 -11.99 1.46
CA PRO A 180 11.71 -10.80 1.16
C PRO A 180 11.12 -9.96 0.02
N GLY A 181 11.46 -8.67 -0.02
CA GLY A 181 11.08 -7.75 -1.08
C GLY A 181 9.69 -7.11 -0.92
N LEU A 182 9.00 -7.29 0.21
CA LEU A 182 7.70 -6.68 0.47
C LEU A 182 7.84 -5.29 1.08
N LEU A 183 6.97 -4.36 0.68
CA LEU A 183 6.81 -3.03 1.27
C LEU A 183 5.79 -3.09 2.40
N SER A 184 6.16 -2.55 3.57
CA SER A 184 5.27 -2.50 4.73
C SER A 184 5.49 -1.22 5.55
N MET A 185 4.41 -0.68 6.14
CA MET A 185 4.45 0.58 6.87
C MET A 185 5.14 0.43 8.24
N ALA A 186 6.10 1.30 8.52
CA ALA A 186 6.66 1.43 9.87
C ALA A 186 5.74 2.35 10.70
N ASN A 187 5.38 1.91 11.90
CA ASN A 187 4.47 2.63 12.78
C ASN A 187 4.97 2.60 14.24
N SER A 188 4.23 3.29 15.10
CA SER A 188 4.48 3.46 16.54
C SER A 188 3.35 2.83 17.39
N GLY A 189 2.70 1.80 16.87
CA GLY A 189 1.42 1.25 17.37
C GLY A 189 0.27 1.44 16.38
N PRO A 190 -0.93 0.92 16.70
CA PRO A 190 -2.08 0.94 15.80
C PRO A 190 -2.46 2.35 15.35
N ASN A 191 -2.87 2.49 14.09
CA ASN A 191 -3.30 3.74 13.47
C ASN A 191 -2.28 4.88 13.56
N THR A 192 -0.99 4.55 13.33
CA THR A 192 0.09 5.55 13.36
C THR A 192 0.99 5.56 12.13
N ASN A 193 0.45 5.17 10.97
CA ASN A 193 1.15 5.17 9.69
C ASN A 193 1.47 6.60 9.24
N GLY A 194 2.66 6.83 8.69
CA GLY A 194 3.11 8.17 8.26
C GLY A 194 3.77 8.11 6.89
N SER A 195 5.06 8.38 6.82
CA SER A 195 5.89 8.13 5.64
C SER A 195 6.94 7.03 5.83
N GLN A 196 7.20 6.62 7.06
CA GLN A 196 8.20 5.58 7.30
C GLN A 196 7.70 4.21 6.83
N PHE A 197 8.58 3.48 6.17
CA PHE A 197 8.32 2.17 5.59
C PHE A 197 9.54 1.28 5.78
N PHE A 198 9.36 -0.01 5.57
CA PHE A 198 10.48 -0.95 5.47
C PHE A 198 10.30 -1.92 4.29
N LEU A 199 11.44 -2.37 3.78
CA LEU A 199 11.55 -3.46 2.81
C LEU A 199 11.99 -4.73 3.55
N THR A 200 11.25 -5.83 3.43
CA THR A 200 11.59 -7.10 4.07
C THR A 200 12.82 -7.75 3.43
N CYS A 201 13.72 -8.31 4.25
CA CYS A 201 14.89 -9.07 3.78
C CYS A 201 14.74 -10.58 3.97
N ASP A 202 13.73 -11.00 4.74
CA ASP A 202 13.35 -12.39 4.99
C ASP A 202 11.82 -12.44 5.24
N LYS A 203 11.24 -13.61 5.55
CA LYS A 203 9.88 -13.72 6.06
C LYS A 203 9.78 -13.09 7.46
N THR A 204 8.81 -12.20 7.69
CA THR A 204 8.63 -11.49 8.97
C THR A 204 7.20 -11.57 9.51
N ASP A 205 6.64 -12.78 9.51
CA ASP A 205 5.23 -13.07 9.85
C ASP A 205 4.79 -12.63 11.27
N TRP A 206 5.73 -12.48 12.21
CA TRP A 206 5.46 -11.89 13.53
C TRP A 206 5.02 -10.41 13.49
N LEU A 207 5.10 -9.75 12.34
CA LEU A 207 4.58 -8.41 12.05
C LEU A 207 3.18 -8.39 11.42
N ASP A 208 2.63 -9.55 11.05
CA ASP A 208 1.26 -9.65 10.51
C ASP A 208 0.23 -9.16 11.53
N GLY A 209 -0.75 -8.38 11.05
CA GLY A 209 -1.76 -7.76 11.91
C GLY A 209 -1.27 -6.56 12.73
N LYS A 210 -0.03 -6.09 12.49
CA LYS A 210 0.57 -4.92 13.18
C LYS A 210 1.12 -3.87 12.23
N HIS A 211 1.51 -4.28 11.02
CA HIS A 211 2.05 -3.41 9.98
C HIS A 211 1.31 -3.69 8.67
N VAL A 212 0.86 -2.62 7.99
CA VAL A 212 0.18 -2.71 6.70
C VAL A 212 1.20 -3.00 5.61
N VAL A 213 1.14 -4.21 5.02
CA VAL A 213 1.86 -4.55 3.79
C VAL A 213 1.11 -3.93 2.61
N PHE A 214 1.82 -3.25 1.71
CA PHE A 214 1.19 -2.44 0.65
C PHE A 214 1.84 -2.52 -0.73
N GLY A 215 2.85 -3.36 -0.92
CA GLY A 215 3.52 -3.51 -2.20
C GLY A 215 4.64 -4.54 -2.19
N GLU A 216 5.28 -4.71 -3.33
CA GLU A 216 6.42 -5.61 -3.51
C GLU A 216 7.43 -5.07 -4.53
N ILE A 217 8.70 -5.46 -4.39
CA ILE A 217 9.77 -5.19 -5.34
C ILE A 217 9.56 -6.05 -6.59
N THR A 218 9.43 -5.40 -7.74
CA THR A 218 9.37 -6.06 -9.06
C THR A 218 10.76 -6.21 -9.68
N GLU A 219 11.65 -5.22 -9.48
CA GLU A 219 13.05 -5.28 -9.93
C GLU A 219 14.00 -4.62 -8.92
N GLY A 220 15.28 -5.02 -8.93
CA GLY A 220 16.29 -4.45 -8.03
C GLY A 220 16.38 -5.13 -6.66
N LEU A 221 15.95 -6.39 -6.54
CA LEU A 221 16.10 -7.17 -5.30
C LEU A 221 17.58 -7.33 -4.90
N ASP A 222 18.50 -7.37 -5.87
CA ASP A 222 19.94 -7.32 -5.66
C ASP A 222 20.40 -5.99 -5.04
N VAL A 223 19.79 -4.86 -5.44
CA VAL A 223 20.03 -3.55 -4.83
C VAL A 223 19.53 -3.55 -3.38
N LEU A 224 18.38 -4.17 -3.08
CA LEU A 224 17.96 -4.39 -1.69
C LEU A 224 18.99 -5.22 -0.90
N ARG A 225 19.58 -6.27 -1.47
CA ARG A 225 20.67 -7.03 -0.81
C ARG A 225 21.93 -6.19 -0.59
N GLN A 226 22.25 -5.26 -1.49
CA GLN A 226 23.35 -4.30 -1.27
C GLN A 226 23.06 -3.32 -0.11
N ILE A 227 21.79 -2.89 0.06
CA ILE A 227 21.34 -2.10 1.22
C ILE A 227 21.45 -2.94 2.50
N GLU A 228 20.91 -4.16 2.51
CA GLU A 228 20.92 -5.09 3.64
C GLU A 228 22.35 -5.34 4.15
N ALA A 229 23.32 -5.50 3.24
CA ALA A 229 24.74 -5.66 3.58
C ALA A 229 25.33 -4.49 4.38
N GLN A 230 24.73 -3.29 4.32
CA GLN A 230 25.12 -2.14 5.15
C GLN A 230 24.58 -2.23 6.59
N GLY A 231 23.71 -3.17 6.90
CA GLY A 231 23.09 -3.31 8.21
C GLY A 231 23.98 -3.85 9.32
N SER A 232 23.49 -3.71 10.55
CA SER A 232 24.09 -4.20 11.79
C SER A 232 23.01 -4.79 12.71
N LYS A 233 23.39 -5.44 13.82
CA LYS A 233 22.44 -6.02 14.78
C LYS A 233 21.63 -4.97 15.55
N ASP A 234 22.23 -3.82 15.83
CA ASP A 234 21.56 -2.64 16.42
C ASP A 234 20.80 -1.80 15.39
N GLY A 235 20.89 -2.15 14.11
CA GLY A 235 20.20 -1.49 13.00
C GLY A 235 20.92 -0.27 12.43
N LYS A 236 22.05 0.15 12.99
CA LYS A 236 22.81 1.32 12.52
C LYS A 236 23.54 1.02 11.18
N PRO A 237 23.26 1.76 10.09
CA PRO A 237 23.95 1.56 8.81
C PRO A 237 25.47 1.80 8.91
N LYS A 238 26.27 0.88 8.36
CA LYS A 238 27.74 1.00 8.20
C LYS A 238 28.13 2.17 7.30
N GLN A 239 27.35 2.39 6.23
CA GLN A 239 27.48 3.50 5.30
C GLN A 239 26.12 4.18 5.14
N LYS A 240 26.11 5.48 4.80
CA LYS A 240 24.87 6.21 4.54
C LYS A 240 24.19 5.65 3.29
N VAL A 241 22.98 5.12 3.42
CA VAL A 241 22.15 4.67 2.29
C VAL A 241 21.08 5.73 2.02
N ILE A 242 21.07 6.28 0.80
CA ILE A 242 20.24 7.42 0.39
C ILE A 242 19.36 7.04 -0.80
N ILE A 243 18.10 7.47 -0.74
CA ILE A 243 17.22 7.57 -1.91
C ILE A 243 17.66 8.81 -2.68
N ALA A 244 18.49 8.63 -3.70
CA ALA A 244 19.09 9.72 -4.48
C ALA A 244 18.07 10.38 -5.41
N ASP A 245 17.21 9.56 -6.01
CA ASP A 245 16.02 9.98 -6.73
C ASP A 245 14.87 8.98 -6.53
N CYS A 246 13.65 9.40 -6.81
CA CYS A 246 12.46 8.56 -6.78
C CYS A 246 11.34 9.15 -7.64
N GLY A 247 10.40 8.31 -8.05
CA GLY A 247 9.27 8.73 -8.87
C GLY A 247 8.34 7.58 -9.21
N GLU A 248 7.45 7.82 -10.17
CA GLU A 248 6.47 6.88 -10.70
C GLU A 248 6.78 6.57 -12.17
N TYR A 249 6.42 5.37 -12.62
CA TYR A 249 6.39 4.99 -14.02
C TYR A 249 4.99 5.22 -14.59
N VAL A 250 4.92 6.03 -15.65
CA VAL A 250 3.73 6.41 -16.42
C VAL A 250 3.88 6.02 -17.89
#